data_AF-A0AAF5D0N3-F1
#
_entry.id   AF-A0AAF5D0N3-F1
#
_cell.length_a   1.000
_cell.length_b   1.000
_cell.length_c   1.000
_cell.angle_alpha   90.00
_cell.angle_beta   90.00
_cell.angle_gamma   90.00
#
_symmetry.space_group_name_H-M   'P 1'
#
loop_
_entity.id
_entity.type
_entity.pdbx_description
1 polymer ?
#
loop_
_entity_poly.entity_id
_entity_poly.type
_entity_poly.pdbx_seq_one_letter_code
_entity_poly.pdbx_strand_id
1 'polypeptide(L)'
;KMVVGRLPACVIDCGTGYTKMGYAGNSEPSFIIPSSIAIKEKNASSNAAALRWNTVGKVDDLDFFTGDDCFLPSAANYSVKYPIRHGIVEDWDLMERYWEHCIFKYLRAEPEDHYFLLTEPPLNTPENRELTAEIMFETFNVPGLYIAVQAVLALAASWQHKDISVRSLTGLVIAEGYVIGSCIKHIPIAGRDITYFIQSQLREREQIPPEQSYEVAKGIKEKYCYVCPDILKEFHKYDTEPEKWIKEYRSINNITKKPFSCDIGYERFMGPEIFFHPEFVNSDYTTSISETVDDVIQQCPIDVRRGLYENIVLSGGSTMFKDFGRRMQRDIKKISDNRLAMSEQLSGGKLKPKPIDVQVFSHKMQRYAVWFGGSMLASTAEFYSVSHTKAEYLEKGASICRHNPKFFGFKNFTNENILMKEMTELPRIYYNKDEYFQTATGNRIAKNCNLMGSVNLILNGKVTVMDRCTLRGDLNMIRIGMFTVIRENCIIRPSYKLYRKGLMFYTIQIGANVFIDENCIIMSVQMGAYVFVGKNCVIGRGVHIKECCQILPNTIIPENTTFPPFSVIGGNPAKIVGETPKNFQYMMIEMTQEFYEKFTARSVGQL
;
A
#
# COMPACT_ATOMS: atom_id res chain seq x y z
N LYS A 1 -13.02 10.64 -6.30
CA LYS A 1 -13.49 12.03 -6.09
C LYS A 1 -12.36 12.74 -5.36
N MET A 2 -11.69 13.72 -5.98
CA MET A 2 -10.73 14.56 -5.25
C MET A 2 -11.44 15.17 -4.04
N VAL A 3 -10.76 15.19 -2.89
CA VAL A 3 -11.30 15.80 -1.66
C VAL A 3 -11.44 17.29 -1.95
N VAL A 4 -12.66 17.73 -2.22
CA VAL A 4 -12.98 19.13 -2.56
C VAL A 4 -12.50 20.02 -1.41
N GLY A 5 -11.47 20.84 -1.65
CA GLY A 5 -10.94 21.83 -0.71
C GLY A 5 -9.51 21.64 -0.21
N ARG A 6 -8.81 20.54 -0.53
CA ARG A 6 -7.37 20.34 -0.18
C ARG A 6 -6.49 20.33 -1.43
N LEU A 7 -5.28 20.89 -1.33
CA LEU A 7 -4.26 20.73 -2.35
C LEU A 7 -3.84 19.25 -2.46
N PRO A 8 -3.40 18.77 -3.64
CA PRO A 8 -2.99 17.38 -3.81
C PRO A 8 -1.77 17.07 -2.93
N ALA A 9 -1.77 15.89 -2.31
CA ALA A 9 -0.63 15.43 -1.53
C ALA A 9 0.65 15.29 -2.38
N CYS A 10 1.81 15.52 -1.77
CA CYS A 10 3.11 15.29 -2.40
C CYS A 10 3.51 13.81 -2.23
N VAL A 11 3.99 13.18 -3.30
CA VAL A 11 4.42 11.77 -3.32
C VAL A 11 5.89 11.72 -3.71
N ILE A 12 6.74 11.19 -2.83
CA ILE A 12 8.19 11.09 -3.04
C ILE A 12 8.65 9.64 -2.79
N ASP A 13 9.08 8.98 -3.86
CA ASP A 13 9.68 7.64 -3.84
C ASP A 13 11.20 7.76 -3.95
N CYS A 14 11.89 7.58 -2.82
CA CYS A 14 13.34 7.68 -2.72
C CYS A 14 13.99 6.30 -2.91
N GLY A 15 14.55 6.04 -4.09
CA GLY A 15 15.33 4.82 -4.35
C GLY A 15 16.83 5.07 -4.25
N THR A 16 17.63 4.00 -4.20
CA THR A 16 19.10 4.05 -4.16
C THR A 16 19.71 4.84 -5.34
N GLY A 17 19.17 4.64 -6.55
CA GLY A 17 19.70 5.29 -7.75
C GLY A 17 18.94 6.56 -8.16
N TYR A 18 17.63 6.56 -7.94
CA TYR A 18 16.73 7.61 -8.44
C TYR A 18 15.60 7.90 -7.47
N THR A 19 15.33 9.18 -7.29
CA THR A 19 14.15 9.71 -6.60
C THR A 19 13.10 10.07 -7.64
N LYS A 20 11.86 9.63 -7.41
CA LYS A 20 10.69 9.95 -8.24
C LYS A 20 9.74 10.77 -7.38
N MET A 21 9.35 11.94 -7.85
CA MET A 21 8.51 12.86 -7.07
C MET A 21 7.47 13.56 -7.94
N GLY A 22 6.34 13.89 -7.33
CA GLY A 22 5.26 14.66 -7.96
C GLY A 22 4.04 14.73 -7.06
N TYR A 23 2.94 15.19 -7.63
CA TYR A 23 1.67 15.33 -6.92
C TYR A 23 0.75 14.13 -7.12
N ALA A 24 0.03 13.76 -6.07
CA ALA A 24 -0.99 12.73 -6.10
C ALA A 24 -2.07 13.05 -7.15
N GLY A 25 -2.51 12.02 -7.88
CA GLY A 25 -3.51 12.12 -8.94
C GLY A 25 -2.90 12.11 -10.34
N ASN A 26 -1.62 12.43 -10.46
CA ASN A 26 -0.88 12.31 -11.71
C ASN A 26 -0.53 10.85 -12.02
N SER A 27 -0.50 10.50 -13.30
CA SER A 27 -0.16 9.16 -13.78
C SER A 27 1.34 8.87 -13.83
N GLU A 28 2.16 9.91 -13.91
CA GLU A 28 3.62 9.81 -13.97
C GLU A 28 4.25 10.82 -12.98
N PRO A 29 5.44 10.53 -12.43
CA PRO A 29 6.15 11.48 -11.58
C PRO A 29 6.43 12.78 -12.34
N SER A 30 6.32 13.93 -11.65
CA SER A 30 6.69 15.22 -12.22
C SER A 30 8.20 15.31 -12.48
N PHE A 31 9.00 14.67 -11.62
CA PHE A 31 10.45 14.62 -11.74
C PHE A 31 10.97 13.21 -11.40
N ILE A 32 12.00 12.80 -12.13
CA ILE A 32 12.82 11.63 -11.83
C ILE A 32 14.27 12.09 -11.86
N ILE A 33 14.89 12.20 -10.70
CA ILE A 33 16.26 12.71 -10.56
C ILE A 33 17.17 11.66 -9.93
N PRO A 34 18.48 11.67 -10.22
CA PRO A 34 19.45 10.87 -9.47
C PRO A 34 19.36 11.14 -7.96
N SER A 35 19.40 10.08 -7.14
CA SER A 35 19.43 10.20 -5.67
C SER A 35 20.84 10.59 -5.17
N SER A 36 21.33 11.74 -5.64
CA SER A 36 22.67 12.25 -5.35
C SER A 36 22.61 13.71 -4.90
N ILE A 37 23.56 14.04 -4.04
CA ILE A 37 23.79 15.40 -3.52
C ILE A 37 25.27 15.74 -3.64
N ALA A 38 25.61 16.90 -4.19
CA ALA A 38 26.98 17.38 -4.30
C ALA A 38 27.22 18.50 -3.29
N ILE A 39 28.20 18.32 -2.41
CA ILE A 39 28.53 19.25 -1.31
C ILE A 39 29.97 19.74 -1.44
N LYS A 40 30.26 20.94 -0.92
CA LYS A 40 31.65 21.40 -0.76
C LYS A 40 32.33 20.65 0.37
N GLU A 41 33.53 20.13 0.13
CA GLU A 41 34.34 19.54 1.20
C GLU A 41 34.89 20.66 2.09
N LYS A 42 34.64 20.57 3.42
CA LYS A 42 35.26 21.47 4.40
C LYS A 42 36.75 21.16 4.43
N ASN A 43 37.57 21.97 3.76
CA ASN A 43 39.03 21.86 3.87
C ASN A 43 39.44 22.06 5.33
N ALA A 44 39.84 20.96 5.98
CA ALA A 44 40.32 20.93 7.38
C ALA A 44 41.64 21.72 7.61
N SER A 45 42.14 22.43 6.60
CA SER A 45 43.46 23.04 6.56
C SER A 45 43.48 24.58 6.64
N SER A 46 42.36 25.24 6.96
CA SER A 46 42.39 26.68 7.25
C SER A 46 41.96 26.99 8.69
N ASN A 47 42.95 27.23 9.55
CA ASN A 47 42.82 27.86 10.87
C ASN A 47 42.31 29.33 10.80
N ALA A 48 41.62 29.72 9.72
CA ALA A 48 41.09 31.06 9.49
C ALA A 48 39.57 31.16 9.76
N ALA A 49 38.86 30.04 9.98
CA ALA A 49 37.42 30.04 10.22
C ALA A 49 37.01 30.41 11.66
N ALA A 50 37.96 30.48 12.61
CA ALA A 50 37.69 30.78 14.02
C ALA A 50 37.31 32.25 14.32
N LEU A 51 37.27 33.14 13.32
CA LEU A 51 36.99 34.58 13.50
C LEU A 51 35.66 35.08 12.90
N ARG A 52 34.81 34.20 12.34
CA ARG A 52 33.46 34.59 11.86
C ARG A 52 32.33 34.03 12.72
N TRP A 53 32.41 34.30 14.02
CA TRP A 53 31.46 33.81 15.03
C TRP A 53 30.16 34.64 15.18
N ASN A 54 29.64 35.30 14.13
CA ASN A 54 28.44 36.13 14.36
C ASN A 54 27.37 36.29 13.26
N THR A 55 27.47 35.71 12.05
CA THR A 55 26.30 35.71 11.12
C THR A 55 26.41 34.79 9.89
N VAL A 56 27.55 34.12 9.66
CA VAL A 56 27.86 33.50 8.35
C VAL A 56 27.66 31.98 8.32
N GLY A 57 27.51 31.32 9.48
CA GLY A 57 27.46 29.85 9.57
C GLY A 57 26.22 29.17 8.96
N LYS A 58 25.15 29.92 8.61
CA LYS A 58 23.92 29.35 8.06
C LYS A 58 23.88 29.19 6.54
N VAL A 59 24.78 29.88 5.80
CA VAL A 59 24.68 29.91 4.32
C VAL A 59 25.47 28.78 3.66
N ASP A 60 26.57 28.34 4.28
CA ASP A 60 27.39 27.25 3.72
C ASP A 60 26.61 25.93 3.63
N ASP A 61 25.62 25.72 4.51
CA ASP A 61 24.78 24.52 4.48
C ASP A 61 23.77 24.51 3.33
N LEU A 62 23.48 25.68 2.74
CA LEU A 62 22.59 25.87 1.58
C LEU A 62 23.33 25.74 0.24
N ASP A 63 24.66 25.65 0.25
CA ASP A 63 25.48 25.57 -0.96
C ASP A 63 25.73 24.12 -1.38
N PHE A 64 24.72 23.52 -2.00
CA PHE A 64 24.78 22.15 -2.54
C PHE A 64 23.98 22.01 -3.84
N PHE A 65 24.28 20.95 -4.61
CA PHE A 65 23.51 20.56 -5.79
C PHE A 65 22.84 19.21 -5.55
N THR A 66 21.74 18.92 -6.25
CA THR A 66 21.01 17.66 -6.15
C THR A 66 20.64 17.15 -7.55
N GLY A 67 20.43 15.85 -7.69
CA GLY A 67 19.97 15.28 -8.95
C GLY A 67 20.99 15.47 -10.07
N ASP A 68 20.50 15.77 -11.28
CA ASP A 68 21.34 15.96 -12.47
C ASP A 68 22.31 17.15 -12.30
N ASP A 69 21.99 18.13 -11.46
CA ASP A 69 22.84 19.30 -11.24
C ASP A 69 24.16 18.94 -10.54
N CYS A 70 24.24 17.78 -9.88
CA CYS A 70 25.48 17.27 -9.31
C CYS A 70 26.56 17.00 -10.37
N PHE A 71 26.15 16.84 -11.63
CA PHE A 71 27.04 16.48 -12.75
C PHE A 71 27.24 17.65 -13.73
N LEU A 72 26.71 18.84 -13.39
CA LEU A 72 26.94 20.05 -14.18
C LEU A 72 28.35 20.61 -13.92
N PRO A 73 28.93 21.34 -14.88
CA PRO A 73 30.22 22.03 -14.68
C PRO A 73 30.25 22.97 -13.46
N SER A 74 29.10 23.54 -13.07
CA SER A 74 28.98 24.38 -11.87
C SER A 74 29.24 23.63 -10.56
N ALA A 75 29.06 22.31 -10.55
CA ALA A 75 29.32 21.44 -9.41
C ALA A 75 30.73 20.81 -9.46
N ALA A 76 31.61 21.21 -10.39
CA ALA A 76 32.91 20.56 -10.59
C ALA A 76 33.83 20.55 -9.35
N ASN A 77 33.69 21.53 -8.44
CA ASN A 77 34.44 21.61 -7.19
C ASN A 77 33.68 21.00 -5.98
N TYR A 78 32.62 20.23 -6.22
CA TYR A 78 31.79 19.60 -5.19
C TYR A 78 32.01 18.08 -5.21
N SER A 79 31.88 17.46 -4.04
CA SER A 79 31.98 16.03 -3.83
C SER A 79 30.58 15.41 -3.90
N VAL A 80 30.33 14.58 -4.91
CA VAL A 80 29.03 13.90 -5.08
C VAL A 80 28.91 12.76 -4.07
N LYS A 81 27.85 12.80 -3.26
CA LYS A 81 27.48 11.81 -2.25
C LYS A 81 26.13 11.19 -2.59
N TYR A 82 25.89 10.02 -2.03
CA TYR A 82 24.66 9.24 -2.21
C TYR A 82 24.11 8.90 -0.81
N PRO A 83 23.09 9.63 -0.31
CA PRO A 83 22.60 9.47 1.05
C PRO A 83 21.87 8.14 1.28
N ILE A 84 21.46 7.46 0.20
CA ILE A 84 20.74 6.19 0.24
C ILE A 84 21.64 5.08 -0.35
N ARG A 85 21.81 4.00 0.41
CA ARG A 85 22.47 2.77 -0.05
C ARG A 85 21.60 1.57 0.25
N HIS A 86 21.49 0.66 -0.72
CA HIS A 86 20.66 -0.55 -0.59
C HIS A 86 19.23 -0.25 -0.08
N GLY A 87 18.64 0.85 -0.56
CA GLY A 87 17.30 1.32 -0.20
C GLY A 87 17.18 2.02 1.15
N ILE A 88 18.23 2.05 1.97
CA ILE A 88 18.23 2.62 3.32
C ILE A 88 19.00 3.94 3.34
N VAL A 89 18.50 4.92 4.09
CA VAL A 89 19.21 6.18 4.35
C VAL A 89 20.39 5.92 5.28
N GLU A 90 21.61 6.22 4.84
CA GLU A 90 22.83 6.10 5.65
C GLU A 90 23.30 7.45 6.22
N ASP A 91 22.93 8.57 5.59
CA ASP A 91 23.35 9.92 5.97
C ASP A 91 22.12 10.83 6.04
N TRP A 92 21.63 11.07 7.26
CA TRP A 92 20.40 11.81 7.52
C TRP A 92 20.57 13.32 7.32
N ASP A 93 21.73 13.88 7.62
CA ASP A 93 22.03 15.30 7.37
C ASP A 93 21.99 15.61 5.87
N LEU A 94 22.55 14.72 5.05
CA LEU A 94 22.45 14.84 3.60
C LEU A 94 21.05 14.56 3.07
N MET A 95 20.31 13.64 3.69
CA MET A 95 18.94 13.32 3.30
C MET A 95 17.99 14.49 3.54
N GLU A 96 18.13 15.18 4.68
CA GLU A 96 17.35 16.38 5.01
C GLU A 96 17.57 17.50 3.98
N ARG A 97 18.83 17.84 3.67
CA ARG A 97 19.18 18.80 2.62
C ARG A 97 18.67 18.37 1.24
N TYR A 98 18.76 17.08 0.95
CA TYR A 98 18.26 16.54 -0.31
C TYR A 98 16.74 16.71 -0.43
N TRP A 99 15.99 16.44 0.64
CA TRP A 99 14.55 16.68 0.68
C TRP A 99 14.17 18.17 0.61
N GLU A 100 14.98 19.06 1.17
CA GLU A 100 14.79 20.51 1.01
C GLU A 100 14.73 20.91 -0.47
N HIS A 101 15.69 20.46 -1.28
CA HIS A 101 15.64 20.67 -2.72
C HIS A 101 14.45 19.96 -3.39
N CYS A 102 14.13 18.71 -3.02
CA CYS A 102 12.95 18.03 -3.54
C CYS A 102 11.66 18.86 -3.35
N ILE A 103 11.46 19.43 -2.16
CA ILE A 103 10.27 20.18 -1.78
C ILE A 103 10.27 21.58 -2.42
N PHE A 104 11.28 22.40 -2.15
CA PHE A 104 11.27 23.82 -2.51
C PHE A 104 11.70 24.09 -3.94
N LYS A 105 12.68 23.35 -4.47
CA LYS A 105 13.23 23.57 -5.82
C LYS A 105 12.45 22.83 -6.90
N TYR A 106 12.21 21.54 -6.70
CA TYR A 106 11.57 20.69 -7.73
C TYR A 106 10.05 20.73 -7.63
N LEU A 107 9.47 20.30 -6.51
CA LEU A 107 8.01 20.31 -6.35
C LEU A 107 7.48 21.74 -6.30
N ARG A 108 8.23 22.68 -5.72
CA ARG A 108 7.78 24.07 -5.46
C ARG A 108 6.51 24.08 -4.61
N ALA A 109 6.47 23.18 -3.63
CA ALA A 109 5.38 23.07 -2.68
C ALA A 109 5.72 23.88 -1.42
N GLU A 110 4.72 24.56 -0.86
CA GLU A 110 4.77 25.03 0.53
C GLU A 110 4.46 23.83 1.42
N PRO A 111 5.44 23.23 2.13
CA PRO A 111 5.22 21.95 2.80
C PRO A 111 4.09 21.97 3.84
N GLU A 112 3.80 23.13 4.44
CA GLU A 112 2.71 23.32 5.41
C GLU A 112 1.30 23.14 4.81
N ASP A 113 1.16 23.27 3.48
CA ASP A 113 -0.13 23.17 2.79
C ASP A 113 -0.41 21.75 2.21
N HIS A 114 0.56 20.84 2.27
CA HIS A 114 0.50 19.55 1.59
C HIS A 114 0.72 18.39 2.55
N TYR A 115 -0.15 17.36 2.48
CA TYR A 115 0.17 16.06 3.07
C TYR A 115 1.27 15.37 2.24
N PHE A 116 2.11 14.56 2.87
CA PHE A 116 3.20 13.83 2.20
C PHE A 116 3.02 12.32 2.29
N LEU A 117 3.22 11.65 1.16
CA LEU A 117 3.47 10.21 1.09
C LEU A 117 4.94 9.98 0.75
N LEU A 118 5.69 9.42 1.69
CA LEU A 118 7.05 8.96 1.49
C LEU A 118 7.08 7.43 1.39
N THR A 119 8.12 6.87 0.79
CA THR A 119 8.25 5.43 0.64
C THR A 119 9.39 4.86 1.47
N GLU A 120 9.25 3.63 1.94
CA GLU A 120 10.31 2.88 2.61
C GLU A 120 10.52 1.48 2.02
N PRO A 121 11.76 0.95 2.05
CA PRO A 121 11.98 -0.44 1.71
C PRO A 121 11.35 -1.39 2.76
N PRO A 122 11.09 -2.65 2.42
CA PRO A 122 10.41 -3.61 3.32
C PRO A 122 11.11 -3.88 4.66
N LEU A 123 12.44 -3.74 4.70
CA LEU A 123 13.27 -4.00 5.89
C LEU A 123 13.72 -2.71 6.59
N ASN A 124 13.03 -1.59 6.34
CA ASN A 124 13.32 -0.34 7.03
C ASN A 124 13.00 -0.44 8.52
N THR A 125 13.90 0.11 9.35
CA THR A 125 13.76 0.05 10.81
C THR A 125 12.71 1.04 11.32
N PRO A 126 12.03 0.77 12.44
CA PRO A 126 11.17 1.74 13.09
C PRO A 126 11.89 3.06 13.44
N GLU A 127 13.17 2.99 13.81
CA GLU A 127 14.01 4.14 14.12
C GLU A 127 14.18 5.07 12.91
N ASN A 128 14.38 4.50 11.71
CA ASN A 128 14.43 5.30 10.48
C ASN A 128 13.09 5.97 10.16
N ARG A 129 11.96 5.36 10.54
CA ARG A 129 10.64 6.01 10.39
C ARG A 129 10.48 7.20 11.33
N GLU A 130 11.02 7.12 12.53
CA GLU A 130 11.03 8.23 13.48
C GLU A 130 11.89 9.38 12.97
N LEU A 131 13.10 9.11 12.49
CA LEU A 131 13.98 10.14 11.89
C LEU A 131 13.34 10.79 10.66
N THR A 132 12.65 10.00 9.83
CA THR A 132 11.86 10.53 8.71
C THR A 132 10.74 11.46 9.20
N ALA A 133 10.03 11.08 10.26
CA ALA A 133 8.94 11.88 10.82
C ALA A 133 9.44 13.16 11.48
N GLU A 134 10.57 13.09 12.19
CA GLU A 134 11.25 14.23 12.80
C GLU A 134 11.57 15.29 11.75
N ILE A 135 12.27 14.93 10.67
CA ILE A 135 12.58 15.87 9.59
C ILE A 135 11.30 16.46 8.96
N MET A 136 10.31 15.63 8.67
CA MET A 136 9.11 16.09 7.98
C MET A 136 8.22 17.00 8.84
N PHE A 137 8.05 16.70 10.13
CA PHE A 137 7.19 17.48 11.02
C PHE A 137 7.90 18.66 11.68
N GLU A 138 9.17 18.50 12.08
CA GLU A 138 9.93 19.51 12.82
C GLU A 138 10.66 20.49 11.90
N THR A 139 11.29 20.01 10.82
CA THR A 139 11.97 20.87 9.85
C THR A 139 11.01 21.44 8.81
N PHE A 140 10.23 20.57 8.15
CA PHE A 140 9.36 21.00 7.03
C PHE A 140 7.93 21.33 7.43
N ASN A 141 7.55 21.18 8.70
CA ASN A 141 6.24 21.55 9.22
C ASN A 141 5.03 20.91 8.51
N VAL A 142 5.17 19.72 7.90
CA VAL A 142 4.08 19.14 7.10
C VAL A 142 2.83 18.86 7.95
N PRO A 143 1.61 19.12 7.45
CA PRO A 143 0.38 18.91 8.21
C PRO A 143 0.05 17.42 8.42
N GLY A 144 0.54 16.54 7.53
CA GLY A 144 0.40 15.10 7.70
C GLY A 144 1.36 14.29 6.85
N LEU A 145 1.75 13.14 7.38
CA LEU A 145 2.75 12.24 6.81
C LEU A 145 2.21 10.80 6.78
N TYR A 146 2.48 10.10 5.68
CA TYR A 146 2.31 8.66 5.58
C TYR A 146 3.56 8.02 4.97
N ILE A 147 4.15 7.05 5.66
CA ILE A 147 5.32 6.30 5.18
C ILE A 147 4.84 4.93 4.66
N ALA A 148 4.91 4.76 3.34
CA ALA A 148 4.37 3.61 2.62
C ALA A 148 5.45 2.59 2.26
N VAL A 149 5.19 1.30 2.52
CA VAL A 149 6.09 0.23 2.08
C VAL A 149 6.04 0.09 0.55
N GLN A 150 7.20 0.18 -0.10
CA GLN A 150 7.34 0.20 -1.57
C GLN A 150 6.64 -0.98 -2.26
N ALA A 151 6.72 -2.19 -1.70
CA ALA A 151 6.10 -3.39 -2.26
C ALA A 151 4.57 -3.30 -2.32
N VAL A 152 3.95 -2.72 -1.30
CA VAL A 152 2.48 -2.58 -1.27
C VAL A 152 2.03 -1.62 -2.37
N LEU A 153 2.78 -0.54 -2.58
CA LEU A 153 2.51 0.41 -3.65
C LEU A 153 2.71 -0.21 -5.05
N ALA A 154 3.76 -1.00 -5.24
CA ALA A 154 4.01 -1.73 -6.49
C ALA A 154 2.89 -2.74 -6.81
N LEU A 155 2.38 -3.48 -5.82
CA LEU A 155 1.21 -4.34 -6.00
C LEU A 155 -0.01 -3.53 -6.43
N ALA A 156 -0.27 -2.41 -5.76
CA ALA A 156 -1.39 -1.55 -6.08
C ALA A 156 -1.34 -1.00 -7.52
N ALA A 157 -0.14 -0.68 -8.03
CA ALA A 157 0.05 -0.24 -9.40
C ALA A 157 -0.31 -1.29 -10.45
N SER A 158 -0.13 -2.59 -10.13
CA SER A 158 -0.43 -3.69 -11.05
C SER A 158 -1.93 -3.85 -11.37
N TRP A 159 -2.81 -3.30 -10.53
CA TRP A 159 -4.25 -3.51 -10.60
C TRP A 159 -4.94 -2.88 -11.80
N GLN A 160 -4.28 -1.95 -12.50
CA GLN A 160 -4.79 -1.45 -13.78
C GLN A 160 -4.91 -2.55 -14.84
N HIS A 161 -4.13 -3.64 -14.70
CA HIS A 161 -4.11 -4.75 -15.64
C HIS A 161 -4.93 -5.97 -15.20
N LYS A 162 -5.55 -5.93 -14.03
CA LYS A 162 -6.35 -7.04 -13.51
C LYS A 162 -7.83 -6.68 -13.53
N ASP A 163 -8.64 -7.61 -14.04
CA ASP A 163 -10.09 -7.61 -13.84
C ASP A 163 -10.38 -7.39 -12.36
N ILE A 164 -11.41 -6.61 -12.07
CA ILE A 164 -11.74 -6.17 -10.70
C ILE A 164 -11.86 -7.37 -9.74
N SER A 165 -12.27 -8.54 -10.25
CA SER A 165 -12.37 -9.81 -9.50
C SER A 165 -11.04 -10.44 -9.07
N VAL A 166 -9.90 -10.05 -9.65
CA VAL A 166 -8.57 -10.66 -9.42
C VAL A 166 -7.61 -9.70 -8.70
N ARG A 167 -8.11 -8.56 -8.21
CA ARG A 167 -7.32 -7.56 -7.49
C ARG A 167 -7.08 -8.00 -6.05
N SER A 168 -6.09 -8.86 -5.87
CA SER A 168 -5.58 -9.20 -4.54
C SER A 168 -4.29 -8.44 -4.21
N LEU A 169 -4.11 -8.10 -2.93
CA LEU A 169 -2.81 -7.71 -2.36
C LEU A 169 -1.92 -8.93 -2.08
N THR A 170 -2.41 -10.16 -2.28
CA THR A 170 -1.56 -11.35 -2.30
C THR A 170 -0.86 -11.41 -3.65
N GLY A 171 0.40 -10.99 -3.66
CA GLY A 171 1.30 -11.11 -4.78
C GLY A 171 2.74 -10.94 -4.32
N LEU A 172 3.67 -11.43 -5.12
CA LEU A 172 5.09 -11.27 -4.87
C LEU A 172 5.61 -10.10 -5.70
N VAL A 173 6.18 -9.08 -5.05
CA VAL A 173 6.83 -7.99 -5.80
C VAL A 173 8.29 -8.29 -5.97
N ILE A 174 8.76 -8.12 -7.18
CA ILE A 174 10.17 -8.14 -7.50
C ILE A 174 10.58 -6.71 -7.86
N ALA A 175 11.35 -6.08 -6.98
CA ALA A 175 11.77 -4.69 -7.12
C ALA A 175 13.27 -4.55 -6.82
N GLU A 176 14.06 -4.17 -7.82
CA GLU A 176 15.47 -3.75 -7.66
C GLU A 176 16.32 -4.63 -6.71
N GLY A 177 16.27 -5.96 -6.88
CA GLY A 177 17.01 -6.90 -6.04
C GLY A 177 16.26 -7.41 -4.80
N TYR A 178 15.01 -7.02 -4.56
CA TYR A 178 14.19 -7.55 -3.48
C TYR A 178 13.07 -8.45 -4.00
N VAL A 179 12.84 -9.55 -3.30
CA VAL A 179 11.68 -10.43 -3.46
C VAL A 179 10.79 -10.26 -2.22
N ILE A 180 9.61 -9.65 -2.41
CA ILE A 180 8.81 -9.12 -1.31
C ILE A 180 7.47 -9.86 -1.22
N GLY A 181 7.35 -10.73 -0.22
CA GLY A 181 6.13 -11.43 0.20
C GLY A 181 6.02 -11.45 1.74
N SER A 182 5.34 -12.44 2.33
CA SER A 182 5.40 -12.67 3.79
C SER A 182 6.80 -13.06 4.27
N CYS A 183 7.66 -13.52 3.35
CA CYS A 183 9.08 -13.75 3.55
C CYS A 183 9.81 -12.81 2.58
N ILE A 184 10.67 -11.93 3.08
CA ILE A 184 11.45 -11.01 2.24
C ILE A 184 12.84 -11.61 2.07
N LYS A 185 13.30 -11.75 0.82
CA LYS A 185 14.71 -12.04 0.51
C LYS A 185 15.31 -10.89 -0.30
N HIS A 186 16.54 -10.54 0.04
CA HIS A 186 17.36 -9.59 -0.71
C HIS A 186 18.34 -10.35 -1.60
N ILE A 187 18.50 -9.87 -2.82
CA ILE A 187 19.44 -10.29 -3.85
C ILE A 187 20.47 -9.16 -3.94
N PRO A 188 21.76 -9.41 -3.68
CA PRO A 188 22.80 -8.39 -3.69
C PRO A 188 23.19 -7.95 -5.11
N ILE A 189 22.20 -7.78 -6.00
CA ILE A 189 22.37 -7.38 -7.39
C ILE A 189 21.24 -6.43 -7.77
N ALA A 190 21.61 -5.23 -8.20
CA ALA A 190 20.70 -4.21 -8.68
C ALA A 190 21.22 -3.55 -9.96
N GLY A 191 20.55 -2.48 -10.41
CA GLY A 191 20.90 -1.78 -11.64
C GLY A 191 22.30 -1.16 -11.66
N ARG A 192 22.90 -0.91 -10.49
CA ARG A 192 24.27 -0.38 -10.37
C ARG A 192 25.31 -1.47 -10.68
N ASP A 193 25.11 -2.67 -10.15
CA ASP A 193 25.99 -3.83 -10.38
C ASP A 193 26.00 -4.22 -11.86
N ILE A 194 24.83 -4.21 -12.51
CA ILE A 194 24.72 -4.40 -13.97
C ILE A 194 25.54 -3.35 -14.72
N THR A 195 25.48 -2.09 -14.27
CA THR A 195 26.22 -1.00 -14.92
C THR A 195 27.73 -1.20 -14.76
N TYR A 196 28.19 -1.59 -13.57
CA TYR A 196 29.61 -1.88 -13.32
C TYR A 196 30.10 -3.10 -14.10
N PHE A 197 29.28 -4.14 -14.22
CA PHE A 197 29.62 -5.33 -15.01
C PHE A 197 29.72 -5.02 -16.52
N ILE A 198 28.81 -4.20 -17.05
CA ILE A 198 28.92 -3.71 -18.43
C ILE A 198 30.17 -2.83 -18.57
N GLN A 199 30.45 -1.97 -17.59
CA GLN A 199 31.62 -1.11 -17.59
C GLN A 199 32.94 -1.90 -17.63
N SER A 200 33.05 -2.99 -16.86
CA SER A 200 34.26 -3.83 -16.87
C SER A 200 34.47 -4.49 -18.24
N GLN A 201 33.42 -5.09 -18.82
CA GLN A 201 33.49 -5.70 -20.16
C GLN A 201 33.90 -4.69 -21.25
N LEU A 202 33.37 -3.47 -21.18
CA LEU A 202 33.72 -2.43 -22.15
C LEU A 202 35.17 -1.97 -22.00
N ARG A 203 35.71 -1.87 -20.79
CA ARG A 203 37.11 -1.45 -20.55
C ARG A 203 38.12 -2.45 -21.10
N GLU A 204 37.76 -3.73 -21.15
CA GLU A 204 38.63 -4.79 -21.69
C GLU A 204 38.73 -4.75 -23.22
N ARG A 205 37.71 -4.20 -23.91
CA ARG A 205 37.58 -4.27 -25.38
C ARG A 205 37.68 -2.91 -26.08
N GLU A 206 37.12 -1.86 -25.50
CA GLU A 206 36.83 -0.59 -26.16
C GLU A 206 37.62 0.59 -25.56
N GLN A 207 37.96 1.57 -26.41
CA GLN A 207 38.61 2.82 -25.97
C GLN A 207 37.57 3.88 -25.61
N ILE A 208 37.09 3.85 -24.37
CA ILE A 208 36.14 4.84 -23.84
C ILE A 208 36.87 5.82 -22.92
N PRO A 209 36.60 7.14 -23.01
CA PRO A 209 37.17 8.11 -22.07
C PRO A 209 36.90 7.71 -20.61
N PRO A 210 37.92 7.58 -19.76
CA PRO A 210 37.77 7.07 -18.39
C PRO A 210 36.73 7.83 -17.56
N GLU A 211 36.65 9.14 -17.75
CA GLU A 211 35.72 10.06 -17.09
C GLU A 211 34.26 9.85 -17.49
N GLN A 212 34.00 9.26 -18.67
CA GLN A 212 32.66 8.96 -19.18
C GLN A 212 32.33 7.47 -19.17
N SER A 213 33.26 6.60 -18.73
CA SER A 213 33.12 5.15 -18.79
C SER A 213 31.84 4.63 -18.12
N TYR A 214 31.44 5.21 -16.98
CA TYR A 214 30.21 4.82 -16.28
C TYR A 214 28.94 5.30 -17.03
N GLU A 215 28.97 6.51 -17.56
CA GLU A 215 27.85 7.11 -18.31
C GLU A 215 27.57 6.31 -19.59
N VAL A 216 28.63 5.92 -20.31
CA VAL A 216 28.53 5.08 -21.50
C VAL A 216 27.97 3.71 -21.15
N ALA A 217 28.49 3.04 -20.12
CA ALA A 217 27.98 1.74 -19.67
C ALA A 217 26.50 1.80 -19.28
N LYS A 218 26.08 2.86 -18.58
CA LYS A 218 24.68 3.11 -18.22
C LYS A 218 23.81 3.35 -19.45
N GLY A 219 24.28 4.16 -20.41
CA GLY A 219 23.58 4.42 -21.66
C GLY A 219 23.42 3.16 -22.51
N ILE A 220 24.43 2.28 -22.52
CA ILE A 220 24.38 0.97 -23.17
C ILE A 220 23.33 0.07 -22.49
N LYS A 221 23.38 -0.03 -21.16
CA LYS A 221 22.42 -0.78 -20.35
C LYS A 221 20.98 -0.41 -20.67
N GLU A 222 20.67 0.88 -20.69
CA GLU A 222 19.30 1.36 -20.83
C GLU A 222 18.77 1.26 -22.27
N LYS A 223 19.63 1.36 -23.29
CA LYS A 223 19.22 1.39 -24.70
C LYS A 223 19.31 0.04 -25.41
N TYR A 224 20.30 -0.80 -25.07
CA TYR A 224 20.69 -1.94 -25.90
C TYR A 224 20.57 -3.30 -25.21
N CYS A 225 20.49 -3.34 -23.87
CA CYS A 225 20.47 -4.59 -23.13
C CYS A 225 19.09 -5.26 -23.12
N TYR A 226 19.10 -6.59 -23.07
CA TYR A 226 17.91 -7.44 -23.05
C TYR A 226 18.23 -8.78 -22.37
N VAL A 227 17.21 -9.51 -21.91
CA VAL A 227 17.40 -10.85 -21.36
C VAL A 227 17.28 -11.88 -22.47
N CYS A 228 18.26 -12.78 -22.57
CA CYS A 228 18.23 -13.86 -23.55
C CYS A 228 17.59 -15.14 -22.97
N PRO A 229 17.02 -16.02 -23.81
CA PRO A 229 16.51 -17.31 -23.35
C PRO A 229 17.61 -18.30 -22.96
N ASP A 230 18.75 -18.27 -23.64
CA ASP A 230 19.84 -19.24 -23.55
C ASP A 230 21.14 -18.56 -23.96
N ILE A 231 22.11 -18.52 -23.04
CA ILE A 231 23.35 -17.76 -23.19
C ILE A 231 24.20 -18.32 -24.35
N LEU A 232 24.36 -19.64 -24.44
CA LEU A 232 25.22 -20.28 -25.44
C LEU A 232 24.70 -20.07 -26.86
N LYS A 233 23.38 -20.18 -27.04
CA LYS A 233 22.73 -19.87 -28.32
C LYS A 233 22.86 -18.40 -28.67
N GLU A 234 22.84 -17.52 -27.69
CA GLU A 234 23.00 -16.08 -27.93
C GLU A 234 24.43 -15.75 -28.36
N PHE A 235 25.46 -16.31 -27.70
CA PHE A 235 26.85 -16.20 -28.17
C PHE A 235 27.01 -16.66 -29.62
N HIS A 236 26.50 -17.85 -29.95
CA HIS A 236 26.62 -18.39 -31.32
C HIS A 236 26.01 -17.47 -32.39
N LYS A 237 24.94 -16.74 -32.08
CA LYS A 237 24.36 -15.75 -33.00
C LYS A 237 25.30 -14.57 -33.26
N TYR A 238 25.95 -14.05 -32.22
CA TYR A 238 26.89 -12.94 -32.34
C TYR A 238 28.13 -13.36 -33.13
N ASP A 239 28.60 -14.59 -32.94
CA ASP A 239 29.78 -15.10 -33.65
C ASP A 239 29.49 -15.43 -35.12
N THR A 240 28.28 -15.90 -35.43
CA THR A 240 27.88 -16.30 -36.81
C THR A 240 27.38 -15.13 -37.65
N GLU A 241 26.71 -14.15 -37.03
CA GLU A 241 26.11 -12.99 -37.70
C GLU A 241 26.52 -11.65 -37.03
N PRO A 242 27.82 -11.32 -36.89
CA PRO A 242 28.28 -10.15 -36.14
C PRO A 242 27.68 -8.84 -36.67
N GLU A 243 27.58 -8.69 -38.00
CA GLU A 243 27.00 -7.52 -38.69
C GLU A 243 25.58 -7.16 -38.23
N LYS A 244 24.82 -8.17 -37.79
CA LYS A 244 23.41 -8.06 -37.39
C LYS A 244 23.26 -7.76 -35.91
N TRP A 245 24.15 -8.33 -35.08
CA TRP A 245 24.01 -8.34 -33.63
C TRP A 245 24.90 -7.34 -32.91
N ILE A 246 26.10 -7.05 -33.44
CA ILE A 246 26.94 -5.96 -32.93
C ILE A 246 26.28 -4.63 -33.30
N LYS A 247 26.30 -3.69 -32.35
CA LYS A 247 25.74 -2.33 -32.51
C LYS A 247 26.81 -1.31 -32.17
N GLU A 248 26.69 -0.11 -32.71
CA GLU A 248 27.60 0.98 -32.38
C GLU A 248 26.94 1.93 -31.36
N TYR A 249 27.68 2.29 -30.31
CA TYR A 249 27.35 3.40 -29.42
C TYR A 249 28.14 4.63 -29.84
N ARG A 250 27.48 5.78 -30.00
CA ARG A 250 28.13 7.05 -30.36
C ARG A 250 27.91 8.08 -29.25
N SER A 251 28.97 8.79 -28.86
CA SER A 251 28.90 9.88 -27.88
C SER A 251 29.95 10.96 -28.18
N ILE A 252 29.99 12.01 -27.37
CA ILE A 252 30.93 13.13 -27.49
C ILE A 252 31.79 13.17 -26.23
N ASN A 253 33.10 13.31 -26.38
CA ASN A 253 33.99 13.43 -25.24
C ASN A 253 33.74 14.76 -24.51
N ASN A 254 33.47 14.70 -23.21
CA ASN A 254 33.07 15.87 -22.42
C ASN A 254 34.15 16.96 -22.34
N ILE A 255 35.43 16.57 -22.46
CA ILE A 255 36.60 17.45 -22.36
C ILE A 255 36.98 17.97 -23.75
N THR A 256 37.30 17.08 -24.68
CA THR A 256 37.82 17.42 -26.02
C THR A 256 36.75 17.87 -27.00
N LYS A 257 35.46 17.62 -26.67
CA LYS A 257 34.30 17.86 -27.54
C LYS A 257 34.33 17.12 -28.88
N LYS A 258 35.21 16.13 -29.05
CA LYS A 258 35.29 15.27 -30.23
C LYS A 258 34.34 14.07 -30.10
N PRO A 259 33.71 13.60 -31.19
CA PRO A 259 32.92 12.39 -31.16
C PRO A 259 33.82 11.17 -30.92
N PHE A 260 33.30 10.18 -30.22
CA PHE A 260 33.87 8.84 -30.13
C PHE A 260 32.76 7.79 -30.29
N SER A 261 33.12 6.59 -30.69
CA SER A 261 32.22 5.45 -30.73
C SER A 261 32.88 4.20 -30.18
N CYS A 262 32.04 3.25 -29.75
CA CYS A 262 32.48 1.93 -29.34
C CYS A 262 31.50 0.87 -29.83
N ASP A 263 32.02 -0.31 -30.12
CA ASP A 263 31.18 -1.45 -30.47
C ASP A 263 30.49 -1.99 -29.22
N ILE A 264 29.25 -2.44 -29.38
CA ILE A 264 28.39 -3.02 -28.36
C ILE A 264 28.08 -4.47 -28.75
N GLY A 265 28.56 -5.41 -27.96
CA GLY A 265 28.51 -6.84 -28.23
C GLY A 265 27.78 -7.64 -27.14
N TYR A 266 28.49 -8.59 -26.53
CA TYR A 266 27.96 -9.57 -25.59
C TYR A 266 27.33 -8.97 -24.33
N GLU A 267 27.81 -7.80 -23.89
CA GLU A 267 27.29 -7.05 -22.74
C GLU A 267 25.78 -6.72 -22.85
N ARG A 268 25.22 -6.75 -24.07
CA ARG A 268 23.79 -6.57 -24.33
C ARG A 268 22.94 -7.63 -23.61
N PHE A 269 23.34 -8.90 -23.69
CA PHE A 269 22.63 -9.98 -23.01
C PHE A 269 23.30 -10.41 -21.71
N MET A 270 24.64 -10.30 -21.62
CA MET A 270 25.37 -10.64 -20.40
C MET A 270 25.06 -9.68 -19.25
N GLY A 271 24.85 -8.39 -19.52
CA GLY A 271 24.54 -7.39 -18.51
C GLY A 271 23.36 -7.80 -17.61
N PRO A 272 22.16 -8.01 -18.17
CA PRO A 272 20.99 -8.47 -17.40
C PRO A 272 21.08 -9.93 -16.92
N GLU A 273 21.94 -10.76 -17.51
CA GLU A 273 22.05 -12.19 -17.17
C GLU A 273 22.53 -12.40 -15.73
N ILE A 274 23.24 -11.42 -15.14
CA ILE A 274 23.70 -11.51 -13.74
C ILE A 274 22.56 -11.66 -12.73
N PHE A 275 21.31 -11.33 -13.08
CA PHE A 275 20.16 -11.67 -12.22
C PHE A 275 19.88 -13.17 -12.17
N PHE A 276 20.19 -13.89 -13.24
CA PHE A 276 19.95 -15.32 -13.38
C PHE A 276 21.20 -16.16 -13.10
N HIS A 277 22.38 -15.56 -13.23
CA HIS A 277 23.69 -16.14 -12.93
C HIS A 277 24.53 -15.11 -12.15
N PRO A 278 24.20 -14.86 -10.86
CA PRO A 278 24.86 -13.86 -10.04
C PRO A 278 26.37 -14.11 -9.81
N GLU A 279 26.81 -15.37 -9.96
CA GLU A 279 28.20 -15.78 -9.86
C GLU A 279 29.13 -15.08 -10.87
N PHE A 280 28.58 -14.45 -11.91
CA PHE A 280 29.34 -13.63 -12.86
C PHE A 280 29.93 -12.37 -12.24
N VAL A 281 29.34 -11.86 -11.14
CA VAL A 281 29.77 -10.63 -10.47
C VAL A 281 30.06 -10.82 -8.99
N ASN A 282 29.46 -11.83 -8.36
CA ASN A 282 29.60 -12.08 -6.93
C ASN A 282 29.81 -13.57 -6.67
N SER A 283 31.05 -13.96 -6.36
CA SER A 283 31.39 -15.35 -6.03
C SER A 283 30.69 -15.88 -4.78
N ASP A 284 30.28 -14.98 -3.88
CA ASP A 284 29.66 -15.33 -2.60
C ASP A 284 28.14 -15.51 -2.74
N TYR A 285 27.56 -15.15 -3.90
CA TYR A 285 26.13 -15.26 -4.15
C TYR A 285 25.86 -15.93 -5.50
N THR A 286 25.39 -17.18 -5.47
CA THR A 286 25.19 -18.03 -6.66
C THR A 286 23.73 -18.34 -6.96
N THR A 287 22.79 -17.94 -6.10
CA THR A 287 21.37 -18.26 -6.25
C THR A 287 20.69 -17.33 -7.24
N SER A 288 20.10 -17.87 -8.30
CA SER A 288 19.40 -17.07 -9.30
C SER A 288 18.18 -16.33 -8.71
N ILE A 289 17.75 -15.24 -9.36
CA ILE A 289 16.50 -14.56 -8.98
C ILE A 289 15.28 -15.48 -9.04
N SER A 290 15.25 -16.41 -9.99
CA SER A 290 14.16 -17.37 -10.18
C SER A 290 14.07 -18.36 -9.01
N GLU A 291 15.22 -18.88 -8.55
CA GLU A 291 15.28 -19.75 -7.36
C GLU A 291 14.96 -18.98 -6.09
N THR A 292 15.46 -17.75 -5.97
CA THR A 292 15.16 -16.89 -4.82
C THR A 292 13.66 -16.64 -4.68
N VAL A 293 12.97 -16.41 -5.80
CA VAL A 293 11.51 -16.25 -5.86
C VAL A 293 10.79 -17.52 -5.42
N ASP A 294 11.15 -18.66 -6.00
CA ASP A 294 10.58 -19.96 -5.64
C ASP A 294 10.77 -20.27 -4.15
N ASP A 295 11.99 -20.08 -3.62
CA ASP A 295 12.32 -20.23 -2.21
C ASP A 295 11.44 -19.37 -1.30
N VAL A 296 11.28 -18.08 -1.63
CA VAL A 296 10.44 -17.16 -0.86
C VAL A 296 9.01 -17.68 -0.80
N ILE A 297 8.45 -18.07 -1.95
CA ILE A 297 7.08 -18.59 -2.00
C ILE A 297 6.97 -19.89 -1.20
N GLN A 298 7.98 -20.75 -1.26
CA GLN A 298 8.03 -22.02 -0.52
C GLN A 298 8.22 -21.85 0.99
N GLN A 299 8.71 -20.72 1.46
CA GLN A 299 8.78 -20.39 2.89
C GLN A 299 7.47 -19.78 3.43
N CYS A 300 6.59 -19.30 2.55
CA CYS A 300 5.29 -18.77 2.95
C CYS A 300 4.33 -19.88 3.43
N PRO A 301 3.26 -19.54 4.18
CA PRO A 301 2.18 -20.49 4.52
C PRO A 301 1.61 -21.20 3.28
N ILE A 302 1.26 -22.49 3.42
CA ILE A 302 0.91 -23.38 2.27
C ILE A 302 -0.30 -22.87 1.49
N ASP A 303 -1.28 -22.31 2.20
CA ASP A 303 -2.55 -21.80 1.70
C ASP A 303 -2.42 -20.56 0.79
N VAL A 304 -1.34 -19.79 0.92
CA VAL A 304 -1.13 -18.58 0.08
C VAL A 304 -0.24 -18.83 -1.14
N ARG A 305 0.55 -19.92 -1.16
CA ARG A 305 1.62 -20.12 -2.16
C ARG A 305 1.14 -20.08 -3.60
N ARG A 306 0.01 -20.74 -3.89
CA ARG A 306 -0.57 -20.74 -5.25
C ARG A 306 -0.92 -19.34 -5.72
N GLY A 307 -1.55 -18.55 -4.85
CA GLY A 307 -1.86 -17.15 -5.15
C GLY A 307 -0.61 -16.29 -5.36
N LEU A 308 0.51 -16.62 -4.72
CA LEU A 308 1.79 -15.93 -4.95
C LEU A 308 2.41 -16.29 -6.31
N TYR A 309 2.40 -17.57 -6.71
CA TYR A 309 2.86 -17.99 -8.05
C TYR A 309 1.99 -17.39 -9.17
N GLU A 310 0.68 -17.33 -8.95
CA GLU A 310 -0.31 -16.76 -9.88
C GLU A 310 -0.25 -15.22 -9.93
N ASN A 311 0.56 -14.56 -9.09
CA ASN A 311 0.64 -13.12 -9.01
C ASN A 311 2.04 -12.59 -8.67
N ILE A 312 3.00 -12.75 -9.58
CA ILE A 312 4.33 -12.16 -9.47
C ILE A 312 4.33 -10.82 -10.23
N VAL A 313 4.56 -9.71 -9.53
CA VAL A 313 4.53 -8.36 -10.10
C VAL A 313 5.95 -7.81 -10.20
N LEU A 314 6.32 -7.36 -11.39
CA LEU A 314 7.59 -6.68 -11.63
C LEU A 314 7.47 -5.19 -11.28
N SER A 315 8.51 -4.63 -10.64
CA SER A 315 8.62 -3.23 -10.29
C SER A 315 10.06 -2.73 -10.44
N GLY A 316 10.23 -1.44 -10.72
CA GLY A 316 11.52 -0.76 -10.76
C GLY A 316 12.22 -0.82 -12.12
N GLY A 317 13.24 0.02 -12.29
CA GLY A 317 13.89 0.22 -13.59
C GLY A 317 14.65 -1.02 -14.09
N SER A 318 15.28 -1.78 -13.19
CA SER A 318 16.07 -2.97 -13.55
C SER A 318 15.23 -4.17 -14.00
N THR A 319 13.91 -4.14 -13.85
CA THR A 319 13.02 -5.20 -14.37
C THR A 319 12.50 -4.88 -15.78
N MET A 320 12.82 -3.69 -16.31
CA MET A 320 12.36 -3.20 -17.62
C MET A 320 13.12 -3.80 -18.81
N PHE A 321 14.14 -4.64 -18.59
CA PHE A 321 14.83 -5.31 -19.68
C PHE A 321 13.84 -6.11 -20.51
N LYS A 322 13.97 -6.01 -21.84
CA LYS A 322 13.18 -6.83 -22.75
C LYS A 322 13.33 -8.31 -22.39
N ASP A 323 12.21 -9.03 -22.39
CA ASP A 323 12.10 -10.46 -22.08
C ASP A 323 12.40 -10.87 -20.61
N PHE A 324 12.65 -9.92 -19.70
CA PHE A 324 12.92 -10.20 -18.28
C PHE A 324 11.79 -11.01 -17.61
N GLY A 325 10.55 -10.54 -17.70
CA GLY A 325 9.40 -11.24 -17.11
C GLY A 325 9.14 -12.61 -17.75
N ARG A 326 9.39 -12.75 -19.06
CA ARG A 326 9.23 -14.02 -19.77
C ARG A 326 10.25 -15.06 -19.32
N ARG A 327 11.52 -14.67 -19.20
CA ARG A 327 12.61 -15.51 -18.68
C ARG A 327 12.29 -15.97 -17.26
N MET A 328 11.89 -15.03 -16.41
CA MET A 328 11.52 -15.30 -15.02
C MET A 328 10.35 -16.28 -14.89
N GLN A 329 9.25 -16.05 -15.63
CA GLN A 329 8.10 -16.96 -15.61
C GLN A 329 8.48 -18.36 -16.05
N ARG A 330 9.26 -18.49 -17.13
CA ARG A 330 9.74 -19.78 -17.65
C ARG A 330 10.59 -20.52 -16.62
N ASP A 331 11.56 -19.84 -16.02
CA ASP A 331 12.52 -20.46 -15.10
C ASP A 331 11.83 -20.86 -13.79
N ILE A 332 10.99 -20.01 -13.20
CA ILE A 332 10.19 -20.35 -12.01
C ILE A 332 9.24 -21.51 -12.30
N LYS A 333 8.56 -21.49 -13.45
CA LYS A 333 7.68 -22.60 -13.85
C LYS A 333 8.45 -23.91 -13.95
N LYS A 334 9.65 -23.89 -14.54
CA LYS A 334 10.52 -25.07 -14.64
C LYS A 334 10.91 -25.60 -13.26
N ILE A 335 11.30 -24.72 -12.32
CA ILE A 335 11.64 -25.10 -10.93
C ILE A 335 10.44 -25.78 -10.25
N SER A 336 9.27 -25.15 -10.33
CA SER A 336 8.04 -25.67 -9.73
C SER A 336 7.59 -27.00 -10.35
N ASP A 337 7.59 -27.11 -11.69
CA ASP A 337 7.21 -28.34 -12.40
C ASP A 337 8.16 -29.50 -12.03
N ASN A 338 9.48 -29.25 -11.98
CA ASN A 338 10.47 -30.25 -11.59
C ASN A 338 10.22 -30.76 -10.16
N ARG A 339 9.88 -29.88 -9.22
CA ARG A 339 9.54 -30.25 -7.85
C ARG A 339 8.25 -31.09 -7.78
N LEU A 340 7.23 -30.75 -8.56
CA LEU A 340 5.99 -31.53 -8.62
C LEU A 340 6.23 -32.92 -9.23
N ALA A 341 7.02 -33.00 -10.31
CA ALA A 341 7.39 -34.27 -10.95
C ALA A 341 8.16 -35.19 -9.99
N MET A 342 9.10 -34.64 -9.21
CA MET A 342 9.82 -35.39 -8.18
C MET A 342 8.86 -35.93 -7.11
N SER A 343 7.86 -35.15 -6.71
CA SER A 343 6.87 -35.57 -5.71
C SER A 343 5.98 -36.72 -6.23
N GLU A 344 5.56 -36.66 -7.49
CA GLU A 344 4.81 -37.74 -8.14
C GLU A 344 5.65 -39.02 -8.23
N GLN A 345 6.92 -38.91 -8.69
CA GLN A 345 7.85 -40.01 -8.80
C GLN A 345 8.10 -40.70 -7.45
N LEU A 346 8.39 -39.93 -6.40
CA LEU A 346 8.63 -40.45 -5.04
C LEU A 346 7.39 -41.13 -4.43
N SER A 347 6.19 -40.74 -4.87
CA SER A 347 4.93 -41.35 -4.40
C SER A 347 4.56 -42.64 -5.16
N GLY A 348 5.32 -43.04 -6.19
CA GLY A 348 4.96 -44.12 -7.10
C GLY A 348 3.65 -43.84 -7.85
N GLY A 349 3.35 -42.57 -8.14
CA GLY A 349 2.11 -42.12 -8.79
C GLY A 349 0.87 -42.09 -7.91
N LYS A 350 0.99 -42.38 -6.59
CA LYS A 350 -0.12 -42.29 -5.63
C LYS A 350 -0.57 -40.86 -5.37
N LEU A 351 0.34 -39.89 -5.48
CA LEU A 351 0.06 -38.46 -5.37
C LEU A 351 0.19 -37.83 -6.75
N LYS A 352 -0.88 -37.15 -7.20
CA LYS A 352 -0.89 -36.33 -8.42
C LYS A 352 -1.10 -34.87 -8.05
N PRO A 353 -0.02 -34.10 -7.79
CA PRO A 353 -0.13 -32.70 -7.44
C PRO A 353 -0.81 -31.91 -8.57
N LYS A 354 -1.79 -31.06 -8.22
CA LYS A 354 -2.36 -30.12 -9.19
C LYS A 354 -1.23 -29.20 -9.72
N PRO A 355 -1.10 -28.98 -11.04
CA PRO A 355 -0.13 -28.05 -11.60
C PRO A 355 -0.20 -26.67 -10.92
N ILE A 356 0.94 -26.03 -10.75
CA ILE A 356 1.04 -24.66 -10.25
C ILE A 356 1.06 -23.74 -11.47
N ASP A 357 0.12 -22.80 -11.51
CA ASP A 357 0.15 -21.75 -12.53
C ASP A 357 1.09 -20.64 -12.07
N VAL A 358 1.99 -20.21 -12.96
CA VAL A 358 3.01 -19.20 -12.68
C VAL A 358 2.80 -18.05 -13.64
N GLN A 359 2.50 -16.88 -13.11
CA GLN A 359 2.20 -15.68 -13.89
C GLN A 359 3.06 -14.52 -13.41
N VAL A 360 3.89 -14.00 -14.32
CA VAL A 360 4.73 -12.82 -14.09
C VAL A 360 4.17 -11.64 -14.89
N PHE A 361 3.69 -10.64 -14.17
CA PHE A 361 3.05 -9.46 -14.74
C PHE A 361 4.07 -8.35 -14.97
N SER A 362 4.18 -7.94 -16.23
CA SER A 362 4.76 -6.65 -16.62
C SER A 362 3.63 -5.65 -16.90
N HIS A 363 3.84 -4.38 -16.58
CA HIS A 363 2.82 -3.34 -16.75
C HIS A 363 3.43 -2.02 -17.21
N LYS A 364 2.61 -1.14 -17.80
CA LYS A 364 3.12 0.13 -18.37
C LYS A 364 3.78 1.03 -17.34
N MET A 365 3.27 1.03 -16.10
CA MET A 365 3.79 1.83 -15.00
C MET A 365 4.98 1.16 -14.26
N GLN A 366 5.49 0.02 -14.74
CA GLN A 366 6.50 -0.80 -14.03
C GLN A 366 7.75 0.00 -13.62
N ARG A 367 8.19 0.94 -14.47
CA ARG A 367 9.35 1.81 -14.22
C ARG A 367 9.23 2.63 -12.93
N TYR A 368 8.02 3.05 -12.58
CA TYR A 368 7.74 3.91 -11.43
C TYR A 368 6.52 3.38 -10.65
N ALA A 369 6.36 2.05 -10.60
CA ALA A 369 5.18 1.38 -10.04
C ALA A 369 4.91 1.80 -8.59
N VAL A 370 5.97 1.91 -7.80
CA VAL A 370 5.92 2.40 -6.42
C VAL A 370 5.31 3.80 -6.36
N TRP A 371 5.90 4.76 -7.07
CA TRP A 371 5.41 6.13 -7.11
C TRP A 371 3.96 6.21 -7.62
N PHE A 372 3.63 5.47 -8.67
CA PHE A 372 2.27 5.43 -9.23
C PHE A 372 1.25 4.87 -8.23
N GLY A 373 1.58 3.77 -7.54
CA GLY A 373 0.75 3.23 -6.47
C GLY A 373 0.55 4.23 -5.33
N GLY A 374 1.61 4.98 -4.97
CA GLY A 374 1.55 6.08 -4.01
C GLY A 374 0.63 7.22 -4.47
N SER A 375 0.74 7.66 -5.72
CA SER A 375 -0.13 8.68 -6.34
C SER A 375 -1.60 8.28 -6.31
N MET A 376 -1.92 7.03 -6.69
CA MET A 376 -3.28 6.51 -6.66
C MET A 376 -3.86 6.50 -5.23
N LEU A 377 -3.07 6.02 -4.28
CA LEU A 377 -3.45 5.92 -2.87
C LEU A 377 -3.67 7.30 -2.24
N ALA A 378 -2.73 8.22 -2.46
CA ALA A 378 -2.77 9.57 -1.91
C ALA A 378 -3.88 10.45 -2.52
N SER A 379 -4.49 10.00 -3.62
CA SER A 379 -5.67 10.61 -4.23
C SER A 379 -6.99 10.23 -3.55
N THR A 380 -6.97 9.28 -2.60
CA THR A 380 -8.18 8.78 -1.92
C THR A 380 -8.50 9.59 -0.66
N ALA A 381 -9.77 9.64 -0.27
CA ALA A 381 -10.17 10.27 0.99
C ALA A 381 -9.63 9.51 2.22
N GLU A 382 -9.45 8.19 2.11
CA GLU A 382 -8.89 7.36 3.17
C GLU A 382 -7.46 7.77 3.51
N PHE A 383 -6.70 8.29 2.54
CA PHE A 383 -5.32 8.71 2.77
C PHE A 383 -5.16 9.74 3.87
N TYR A 384 -6.02 10.75 3.85
CA TYR A 384 -6.02 11.79 4.86
C TYR A 384 -6.46 11.29 6.25
N SER A 385 -7.19 10.16 6.31
CA SER A 385 -7.65 9.57 7.57
C SER A 385 -6.64 8.63 8.23
N VAL A 386 -5.69 8.09 7.47
CA VAL A 386 -4.66 7.16 7.97
C VAL A 386 -3.26 7.78 8.03
N SER A 387 -3.09 8.99 7.48
CA SER A 387 -1.86 9.76 7.63
C SER A 387 -1.78 10.31 9.06
N HIS A 388 -0.60 10.23 9.66
CA HIS A 388 -0.32 10.84 10.95
C HIS A 388 -0.30 12.35 10.79
N THR A 389 -1.00 13.08 11.66
CA THR A 389 -1.04 14.55 11.61
C THR A 389 0.06 15.17 12.47
N LYS A 390 0.46 16.40 12.15
CA LYS A 390 1.41 17.15 12.97
C LYS A 390 0.91 17.35 14.41
N ALA A 391 -0.40 17.54 14.59
CA ALA A 391 -1.01 17.66 15.91
C ALA A 391 -0.82 16.38 16.74
N GLU A 392 -1.04 15.20 16.14
CA GLU A 392 -0.80 13.92 16.81
C GLU A 392 0.69 13.69 17.10
N TYR A 393 1.57 14.07 16.17
CA TYR A 393 3.02 13.99 16.37
C TYR A 393 3.47 14.84 17.56
N LEU A 394 2.98 16.07 17.70
CA LEU A 394 3.30 16.95 18.83
C LEU A 394 2.72 16.44 20.16
N GLU A 395 1.55 15.79 20.14
CA GLU A 395 0.89 15.25 21.33
C GLU A 395 1.53 13.94 21.82
N LYS A 396 1.92 13.04 20.90
CA LYS A 396 2.33 11.66 21.21
C LYS A 396 3.80 11.34 20.88
N GLY A 397 4.49 12.25 20.20
CA GLY A 397 5.86 12.08 19.72
C GLY A 397 5.99 11.22 18.46
N ALA A 398 7.23 11.07 17.98
CA ALA A 398 7.57 10.34 16.73
C ALA A 398 7.14 8.87 16.71
N SER A 399 6.88 8.27 17.88
CA SER A 399 6.51 6.86 18.03
C SER A 399 5.27 6.46 17.22
N ILE A 400 4.35 7.40 16.94
CA ILE A 400 3.17 7.14 16.11
C ILE A 400 3.56 6.71 14.68
N CYS A 401 4.68 7.23 14.16
CA CYS A 401 5.15 6.95 12.81
C CYS A 401 5.88 5.60 12.67
N ARG A 402 6.16 4.90 13.78
CA ARG A 402 6.71 3.53 13.75
C ARG A 402 5.78 2.56 13.04
N HIS A 403 4.47 2.82 13.05
CA HIS A 403 3.45 2.04 12.38
C HIS A 403 2.55 2.92 11.50
N ASN A 404 2.50 2.64 10.19
CA ASN A 404 1.60 3.31 9.26
C ASN A 404 0.44 2.35 8.92
N PRO A 405 -0.82 2.69 9.27
CA PRO A 405 -1.95 1.79 9.06
C PRO A 405 -2.07 1.42 7.58
N LYS A 406 -2.11 0.12 7.27
CA LYS A 406 -2.27 -0.34 5.89
C LYS A 406 -3.53 0.28 5.27
N PHE A 407 -3.37 0.80 4.06
CA PHE A 407 -4.48 1.24 3.24
C PHE A 407 -5.40 0.07 2.91
N PHE A 408 -6.63 0.14 3.41
CA PHE A 408 -7.69 -0.73 2.94
C PHE A 408 -8.41 -0.11 1.73
N GLY A 409 -8.10 1.13 1.36
CA GLY A 409 -8.68 1.86 0.23
C GLY A 409 -8.47 1.22 -1.13
N PHE A 410 -7.53 0.30 -1.20
CA PHE A 410 -7.27 -0.55 -2.33
C PHE A 410 -8.27 -1.74 -2.41
N LYS A 411 -8.80 -2.20 -1.28
CA LYS A 411 -9.96 -3.12 -1.23
C LYS A 411 -11.29 -2.44 -1.53
N ASN A 412 -11.37 -1.10 -1.66
CA ASN A 412 -12.65 -0.42 -1.96
C ASN A 412 -13.14 -0.57 -3.42
N PHE A 413 -12.51 -1.42 -4.23
CA PHE A 413 -13.10 -1.94 -5.47
C PHE A 413 -13.67 -3.37 -5.34
N THR A 414 -13.55 -4.01 -4.17
CA THR A 414 -14.08 -5.33 -3.81
C THR A 414 -14.49 -5.37 -2.34
N ASN A 415 -15.79 -5.22 -2.09
CA ASN A 415 -16.59 -5.20 -0.86
C ASN A 415 -16.21 -6.04 0.41
N GLU A 416 -14.96 -6.12 0.85
CA GLU A 416 -14.58 -7.07 1.91
C GLU A 416 -14.14 -6.51 3.28
N ASN A 417 -13.91 -5.20 3.50
CA ASN A 417 -13.06 -4.82 4.65
C ASN A 417 -13.55 -3.79 5.68
N ILE A 418 -14.81 -3.36 5.66
CA ILE A 418 -15.31 -2.43 6.69
C ILE A 418 -15.58 -3.15 8.03
N LEU A 419 -15.87 -4.45 8.03
CA LEU A 419 -16.02 -5.23 9.26
C LEU A 419 -14.69 -5.71 9.86
N MET A 420 -13.71 -6.13 9.03
CA MET A 420 -12.41 -6.63 9.52
C MET A 420 -11.60 -5.61 10.34
N LYS A 421 -11.80 -4.31 10.10
CA LYS A 421 -11.08 -3.24 10.82
C LYS A 421 -11.68 -2.91 12.20
N GLU A 422 -12.95 -3.28 12.43
CA GLU A 422 -13.58 -3.26 13.77
C GLU A 422 -13.43 -4.61 14.48
N MET A 423 -13.14 -5.69 13.75
CA MET A 423 -12.95 -7.06 14.28
C MET A 423 -11.53 -7.35 14.81
N THR A 424 -10.60 -6.38 14.74
CA THR A 424 -9.26 -6.55 15.31
C THR A 424 -9.23 -5.91 16.70
N GLU A 425 -9.56 -6.72 17.72
CA GLU A 425 -9.62 -6.38 19.14
C GLU A 425 -10.51 -5.18 19.47
N LEU A 426 -11.84 -5.38 19.50
CA LEU A 426 -12.73 -4.42 20.18
C LEU A 426 -12.20 -4.20 21.61
N PRO A 427 -11.90 -2.97 22.05
CA PRO A 427 -11.51 -2.75 23.42
C PRO A 427 -12.65 -3.15 24.35
N ARG A 428 -12.33 -3.58 25.58
CA ARG A 428 -13.36 -3.80 26.60
C ARG A 428 -14.02 -2.46 26.92
N ILE A 429 -15.34 -2.36 26.71
CA ILE A 429 -16.10 -1.14 26.95
C ILE A 429 -16.78 -1.28 28.32
N TYR A 430 -16.37 -0.42 29.23
CA TYR A 430 -16.86 -0.41 30.59
C TYR A 430 -17.99 0.60 30.77
N TYR A 431 -19.19 0.15 31.17
CA TYR A 431 -20.31 1.03 31.51
C TYR A 431 -20.59 1.08 33.01
N ASN A 432 -21.18 2.19 33.49
CA ASN A 432 -21.65 2.26 34.87
C ASN A 432 -22.91 1.41 35.04
N LYS A 433 -22.89 0.43 35.96
CA LYS A 433 -24.01 -0.47 36.21
C LYS A 433 -25.31 0.28 36.51
N ASP A 434 -25.22 1.45 37.15
CA ASP A 434 -26.39 2.26 37.50
C ASP A 434 -27.01 2.98 36.31
N GLU A 435 -26.34 3.03 35.15
CA GLU A 435 -26.85 3.66 33.93
C GLU A 435 -27.58 2.70 33.00
N TYR A 436 -27.64 1.40 33.33
CA TYR A 436 -28.26 0.37 32.49
C TYR A 436 -29.26 -0.50 33.27
N PHE A 437 -30.35 -0.87 32.61
CA PHE A 437 -31.24 -1.96 33.03
C PHE A 437 -30.76 -3.28 32.42
N GLN A 438 -30.66 -4.33 33.24
CA GLN A 438 -30.41 -5.68 32.76
C GLN A 438 -31.64 -6.57 32.97
N THR A 439 -32.17 -7.17 31.91
CA THR A 439 -33.33 -8.09 32.00
C THR A 439 -32.89 -9.50 32.39
N ALA A 440 -33.83 -10.34 32.85
CA ALA A 440 -33.58 -11.76 33.13
C ALA A 440 -33.06 -12.54 31.91
N THR A 441 -33.42 -12.10 30.71
CA THR A 441 -32.94 -12.64 29.42
C THR A 441 -31.59 -12.06 28.98
N GLY A 442 -30.95 -11.22 29.79
CA GLY A 442 -29.63 -10.63 29.53
C GLY A 442 -29.65 -9.39 28.64
N ASN A 443 -30.80 -8.80 28.31
CA ASN A 443 -30.79 -7.52 27.56
C ASN A 443 -30.19 -6.42 28.44
N ARG A 444 -29.34 -5.55 27.88
CA ARG A 444 -28.72 -4.40 28.53
C ARG A 444 -29.20 -3.12 27.86
N ILE A 445 -29.95 -2.29 28.57
CA ILE A 445 -30.62 -1.12 27.99
C ILE A 445 -30.25 0.11 28.82
N ALA A 446 -29.66 1.13 28.20
CA ALA A 446 -29.33 2.37 28.90
C ALA A 446 -30.61 3.04 29.46
N LYS A 447 -30.55 3.54 30.70
CA LYS A 447 -31.69 4.17 31.39
C LYS A 447 -32.16 5.46 30.74
N ASN A 448 -31.25 6.14 30.04
CA ASN A 448 -31.49 7.37 29.29
C ASN A 448 -32.11 7.13 27.89
N CYS A 449 -32.41 5.88 27.53
CA CYS A 449 -33.19 5.58 26.34
C CYS A 449 -34.65 6.04 26.47
N ASN A 450 -35.20 6.61 25.41
CA ASN A 450 -36.63 6.93 25.33
C ASN A 450 -37.40 5.71 24.77
N LEU A 451 -37.86 4.85 25.68
CA LEU A 451 -38.63 3.65 25.35
C LEU A 451 -40.13 3.95 25.42
N MET A 452 -40.77 4.13 24.27
CA MET A 452 -42.20 4.46 24.18
C MET A 452 -43.01 3.19 23.90
N GLY A 453 -44.11 2.96 24.63
CA GLY A 453 -44.94 1.76 24.45
C GLY A 453 -44.19 0.46 24.73
N SER A 454 -43.56 0.35 25.90
CA SER A 454 -42.70 -0.76 26.30
C SER A 454 -43.33 -2.15 26.15
N VAL A 455 -44.65 -2.29 26.32
CA VAL A 455 -45.41 -3.53 26.11
C VAL A 455 -45.30 -4.10 24.69
N ASN A 456 -44.94 -3.24 23.72
CA ASN A 456 -44.78 -3.57 22.32
C ASN A 456 -43.31 -3.76 21.91
N LEU A 457 -42.36 -3.68 22.85
CA LEU A 457 -40.92 -3.88 22.62
C LEU A 457 -40.53 -5.31 23.00
N ILE A 458 -40.26 -6.16 22.01
CA ILE A 458 -39.89 -7.57 22.22
C ILE A 458 -38.39 -7.72 21.93
N LEU A 459 -37.60 -7.89 23.00
CA LEU A 459 -36.15 -8.08 22.94
C LEU A 459 -35.80 -9.53 23.27
N ASN A 460 -35.37 -10.32 22.27
CA ASN A 460 -35.22 -11.78 22.34
C ASN A 460 -33.97 -12.27 23.10
N GLY A 461 -33.39 -11.47 23.99
CA GLY A 461 -32.29 -11.84 24.88
C GLY A 461 -30.93 -11.31 24.42
N LYS A 462 -30.05 -10.99 25.38
CA LYS A 462 -28.69 -10.46 25.13
C LYS A 462 -28.62 -9.30 24.12
N VAL A 463 -29.67 -8.50 24.01
CA VAL A 463 -29.70 -7.28 23.18
C VAL A 463 -29.03 -6.14 23.94
N THR A 464 -28.17 -5.36 23.29
CA THR A 464 -27.57 -4.15 23.87
C THR A 464 -28.16 -2.91 23.21
N VAL A 465 -28.74 -2.01 24.00
CA VAL A 465 -29.25 -0.71 23.55
C VAL A 465 -28.54 0.38 24.34
N MET A 466 -27.68 1.14 23.65
CA MET A 466 -26.80 2.14 24.25
C MET A 466 -27.51 3.49 24.43
N ASP A 467 -26.80 4.46 24.99
CA ASP A 467 -27.35 5.72 25.47
C ASP A 467 -28.09 6.54 24.39
N ARG A 468 -29.11 7.28 24.82
CA ARG A 468 -29.91 8.22 24.00
C ARG A 468 -30.62 7.60 22.79
N CYS A 469 -30.84 6.29 22.79
CA CYS A 469 -31.68 5.65 21.77
C CYS A 469 -33.17 5.93 22.01
N THR A 470 -33.96 6.02 20.93
CA THR A 470 -35.42 6.15 20.99
C THR A 470 -36.08 4.96 20.29
N LEU A 471 -36.86 4.16 21.04
CA LEU A 471 -37.61 3.03 20.50
C LEU A 471 -39.12 3.31 20.60
N ARG A 472 -39.80 3.46 19.46
CA ARG A 472 -41.20 3.90 19.35
C ARG A 472 -42.19 2.72 19.25
N GLY A 473 -42.22 1.88 20.29
CA GLY A 473 -43.19 0.78 20.42
C GLY A 473 -44.64 1.23 20.60
N ASP A 474 -44.87 2.50 20.94
CA ASP A 474 -46.20 3.12 21.04
C ASP A 474 -46.92 3.23 19.68
N LEU A 475 -46.17 3.14 18.57
CA LEU A 475 -46.73 3.21 17.21
C LEU A 475 -47.16 1.84 16.69
N ASN A 476 -46.33 0.82 16.90
CA ASN A 476 -46.62 -0.59 16.68
C ASN A 476 -45.48 -1.43 17.29
N MET A 477 -45.62 -2.76 17.27
CA MET A 477 -44.65 -3.70 17.80
C MET A 477 -43.26 -3.61 17.14
N ILE A 478 -42.20 -3.62 17.96
CA ILE A 478 -40.79 -3.69 17.53
C ILE A 478 -40.21 -5.00 18.08
N ARG A 479 -39.75 -5.88 17.20
CA ARG A 479 -39.11 -7.16 17.56
C ARG A 479 -37.63 -7.12 17.22
N ILE A 480 -36.77 -7.41 18.19
CA ILE A 480 -35.31 -7.40 18.03
C ILE A 480 -34.73 -8.77 18.42
N GLY A 481 -33.97 -9.38 17.51
CA GLY A 481 -33.34 -10.68 17.69
C GLY A 481 -32.16 -10.68 18.65
N MET A 482 -31.79 -11.87 19.12
CA MET A 482 -30.73 -12.09 20.11
C MET A 482 -29.37 -11.54 19.62
N PHE A 483 -28.55 -11.05 20.55
CA PHE A 483 -27.23 -10.44 20.27
C PHE A 483 -27.24 -9.23 19.35
N THR A 484 -28.39 -8.58 19.16
CA THR A 484 -28.42 -7.32 18.41
C THR A 484 -27.81 -6.19 19.25
N VAL A 485 -26.97 -5.38 18.62
CA VAL A 485 -26.35 -4.19 19.21
C VAL A 485 -26.94 -2.95 18.54
N ILE A 486 -27.44 -2.03 19.35
CA ILE A 486 -27.94 -0.71 18.93
C ILE A 486 -27.11 0.33 19.66
N ARG A 487 -26.23 1.01 18.93
CA ARG A 487 -25.33 2.05 19.45
C ARG A 487 -26.04 3.38 19.66
N GLU A 488 -25.32 4.33 20.22
CA GLU A 488 -25.86 5.57 20.76
C GLU A 488 -26.65 6.40 19.73
N ASN A 489 -27.61 7.19 20.22
CA ASN A 489 -28.40 8.14 19.43
C ASN A 489 -29.22 7.51 18.27
N CYS A 490 -29.50 6.21 18.31
CA CYS A 490 -30.32 5.57 17.29
C CYS A 490 -31.82 5.79 17.51
N ILE A 491 -32.59 5.96 16.43
CA ILE A 491 -34.05 6.07 16.47
C ILE A 491 -34.65 4.89 15.70
N ILE A 492 -35.40 4.03 16.38
CA ILE A 492 -36.15 2.93 15.75
C ILE A 492 -37.64 3.24 15.84
N ARG A 493 -38.26 3.44 14.67
CA ARG A 493 -39.64 3.91 14.55
C ARG A 493 -40.42 3.13 13.52
N PRO A 494 -41.52 2.44 13.88
CA PRO A 494 -42.41 1.77 12.95
C PRO A 494 -42.73 2.56 11.69
N SER A 495 -42.55 1.90 10.55
CA SER A 495 -43.02 2.38 9.25
C SER A 495 -44.51 2.63 9.27
N TYR A 496 -44.98 3.56 8.45
CA TYR A 496 -46.41 3.79 8.28
C TYR A 496 -46.80 3.95 6.83
N LYS A 497 -48.06 3.64 6.51
CA LYS A 497 -48.67 3.93 5.23
C LYS A 497 -49.99 4.66 5.45
N LEU A 498 -50.18 5.72 4.66
CA LEU A 498 -51.40 6.50 4.66
C LEU A 498 -52.45 5.77 3.81
N TYR A 499 -53.62 5.53 4.38
CA TYR A 499 -54.80 5.03 3.69
C TYR A 499 -55.91 6.08 3.76
N ARG A 500 -56.94 5.96 2.91
CA ARG A 500 -58.10 6.88 2.93
C ARG A 500 -58.78 6.99 4.30
N LYS A 501 -58.68 5.97 5.17
CA LYS A 501 -59.32 5.89 6.49
C LYS A 501 -58.37 6.18 7.67
N GLY A 502 -57.13 6.59 7.42
CA GLY A 502 -56.16 6.90 8.49
C GLY A 502 -54.76 6.38 8.22
N LEU A 503 -53.93 6.40 9.27
CA LEU A 503 -52.54 5.96 9.24
C LEU A 503 -52.44 4.54 9.80
N MET A 504 -51.80 3.63 9.08
CA MET A 504 -51.49 2.29 9.59
C MET A 504 -49.99 2.14 9.78
N PHE A 505 -49.57 1.77 10.99
CA PHE A 505 -48.17 1.45 11.29
C PHE A 505 -47.89 -0.04 11.08
N TYR A 506 -46.69 -0.39 10.63
CA TYR A 506 -46.24 -1.78 10.47
C TYR A 506 -45.30 -2.18 11.59
N THR A 507 -45.41 -3.43 12.04
CA THR A 507 -44.42 -4.05 12.94
C THR A 507 -43.02 -3.99 12.33
N ILE A 508 -42.01 -3.63 13.13
CA ILE A 508 -40.59 -3.77 12.74
C ILE A 508 -40.07 -5.12 13.22
N GLN A 509 -39.42 -5.85 12.32
CA GLN A 509 -38.68 -7.07 12.67
C GLN A 509 -37.19 -6.94 12.35
N ILE A 510 -36.35 -6.90 13.38
CA ILE A 510 -34.88 -6.93 13.30
C ILE A 510 -34.40 -8.34 13.70
N GLY A 511 -33.60 -8.97 12.85
CA GLY A 511 -33.05 -10.32 13.04
C GLY A 511 -32.06 -10.44 14.20
N ALA A 512 -31.43 -11.61 14.34
CA ALA A 512 -30.39 -11.86 15.34
C ALA A 512 -29.00 -11.46 14.82
N ASN A 513 -28.07 -11.15 15.73
CA ASN A 513 -26.70 -10.73 15.42
C ASN A 513 -26.66 -9.56 14.43
N VAL A 514 -27.54 -8.57 14.63
CA VAL A 514 -27.54 -7.31 13.87
C VAL A 514 -26.74 -6.27 14.63
N PHE A 515 -25.95 -5.46 13.93
CA PHE A 515 -25.19 -4.36 14.52
C PHE A 515 -25.63 -3.04 13.89
N ILE A 516 -26.14 -2.12 14.69
CA ILE A 516 -26.59 -0.79 14.28
C ILE A 516 -25.71 0.24 14.98
N ASP A 517 -24.86 0.88 14.20
CA ASP A 517 -23.89 1.87 14.67
C ASP A 517 -24.56 3.25 14.91
N GLU A 518 -23.80 4.20 15.44
CA GLU A 518 -24.29 5.45 16.01
C GLU A 518 -25.14 6.32 15.05
N ASN A 519 -26.07 7.08 15.62
CA ASN A 519 -26.85 8.11 14.91
C ASN A 519 -27.68 7.58 13.73
N CYS A 520 -28.14 6.32 13.79
CA CYS A 520 -28.97 5.74 12.75
C CYS A 520 -30.48 5.95 12.97
N ILE A 521 -31.23 6.11 11.88
CA ILE A 521 -32.70 6.16 11.90
C ILE A 521 -33.24 4.95 11.14
N ILE A 522 -33.97 4.08 11.82
CA ILE A 522 -34.50 2.82 11.27
C ILE A 522 -36.01 2.90 11.18
N MET A 523 -36.53 2.97 9.95
CA MET A 523 -37.96 2.90 9.64
C MET A 523 -38.32 1.71 8.73
N SER A 524 -37.45 0.69 8.63
CA SER A 524 -37.72 -0.51 7.82
C SER A 524 -38.90 -1.32 8.34
N VAL A 525 -39.46 -2.18 7.49
CA VAL A 525 -40.44 -3.20 7.90
C VAL A 525 -39.69 -4.46 8.38
N GLN A 526 -38.64 -4.83 7.66
CA GLN A 526 -37.85 -6.03 7.96
C GLN A 526 -36.35 -5.78 7.76
N MET A 527 -35.55 -6.24 8.72
CA MET A 527 -34.10 -6.39 8.63
C MET A 527 -33.73 -7.82 9.01
N GLY A 528 -33.06 -8.53 8.09
CA GLY A 528 -32.64 -9.91 8.28
C GLY A 528 -31.60 -10.08 9.40
N ALA A 529 -31.22 -11.33 9.67
CA ALA A 529 -30.13 -11.63 10.60
C ALA A 529 -28.77 -11.28 9.98
N TYR A 530 -27.75 -11.06 10.82
CA TYR A 530 -26.37 -10.81 10.38
C TYR A 530 -26.23 -9.55 9.50
N VAL A 531 -26.97 -8.50 9.83
CA VAL A 531 -26.90 -7.22 9.11
C VAL A 531 -26.03 -6.24 9.87
N PHE A 532 -25.12 -5.57 9.17
CA PHE A 532 -24.33 -4.46 9.72
C PHE A 532 -24.83 -3.13 9.15
N VAL A 533 -25.08 -2.15 10.02
CA VAL A 533 -25.49 -0.79 9.64
C VAL A 533 -24.46 0.19 10.19
N GLY A 534 -23.67 0.82 9.30
CA GLY A 534 -22.69 1.83 9.70
C GLY A 534 -23.32 3.14 10.17
N LYS A 535 -22.54 3.97 10.87
CA LYS A 535 -23.02 5.24 11.46
C LYS A 535 -23.71 6.19 10.47
N ASN A 536 -24.59 7.03 11.02
CA ASN A 536 -25.31 8.10 10.31
C ASN A 536 -26.18 7.58 9.14
N CYS A 537 -26.68 6.35 9.22
CA CYS A 537 -27.57 5.81 8.18
C CYS A 537 -29.04 6.15 8.43
N VAL A 538 -29.78 6.37 7.36
CA VAL A 538 -31.24 6.55 7.40
C VAL A 538 -31.89 5.47 6.54
N ILE A 539 -32.61 4.55 7.18
CA ILE A 539 -33.33 3.48 6.50
C ILE A 539 -34.79 3.91 6.35
N GLY A 540 -35.19 4.19 5.10
CA GLY A 540 -36.52 4.69 4.74
C GLY A 540 -37.69 3.77 5.10
N ARG A 541 -38.91 4.30 4.97
CA ARG A 541 -40.15 3.57 5.23
C ARG A 541 -40.35 2.43 4.23
N GLY A 542 -40.96 1.32 4.64
CA GLY A 542 -41.28 0.20 3.76
C GLY A 542 -40.08 -0.62 3.29
N VAL A 543 -38.87 -0.36 3.82
CA VAL A 543 -37.64 -1.04 3.39
C VAL A 543 -37.58 -2.48 3.90
N HIS A 544 -37.11 -3.38 3.04
CA HIS A 544 -36.81 -4.78 3.38
C HIS A 544 -35.33 -5.08 3.11
N ILE A 545 -34.56 -5.32 4.16
CA ILE A 545 -33.15 -5.72 4.06
C ILE A 545 -33.07 -7.20 4.42
N LYS A 546 -32.55 -8.02 3.53
CA LYS A 546 -32.35 -9.46 3.78
C LYS A 546 -31.10 -9.73 4.61
N GLU A 547 -30.89 -10.98 4.99
CA GLU A 547 -29.75 -11.41 5.80
C GLU A 547 -28.39 -11.13 5.16
N CYS A 548 -27.35 -11.04 6.00
CA CYS A 548 -25.96 -10.87 5.58
C CYS A 548 -25.67 -9.58 4.78
N CYS A 549 -26.51 -8.55 4.88
CA CYS A 549 -26.28 -7.26 4.21
C CYS A 549 -25.37 -6.35 5.04
N GLN A 550 -24.60 -5.51 4.35
CA GLN A 550 -23.80 -4.44 4.96
C GLN A 550 -24.23 -3.07 4.42
N ILE A 551 -24.59 -2.15 5.29
CA ILE A 551 -24.93 -0.77 4.94
C ILE A 551 -23.76 0.12 5.33
N LEU A 552 -23.18 0.81 4.35
CA LEU A 552 -22.00 1.68 4.56
C LEU A 552 -22.40 2.97 5.32
N PRO A 553 -21.49 3.58 6.10
CA PRO A 553 -21.78 4.83 6.80
C PRO A 553 -22.33 5.95 5.89
N ASN A 554 -23.17 6.82 6.45
CA ASN A 554 -23.80 7.96 5.76
C ASN A 554 -24.70 7.55 4.56
N THR A 555 -25.27 6.35 4.61
CA THR A 555 -26.17 5.85 3.56
C THR A 555 -27.62 6.18 3.86
N ILE A 556 -28.35 6.65 2.84
CA ILE A 556 -29.79 6.92 2.94
C ILE A 556 -30.52 5.97 2.00
N ILE A 557 -31.21 4.98 2.59
CA ILE A 557 -32.00 4.01 1.84
C ILE A 557 -33.39 4.60 1.52
N PRO A 558 -33.76 4.73 0.22
CA PRO A 558 -35.06 5.25 -0.16
C PRO A 558 -36.24 4.40 0.33
N GLU A 559 -37.42 4.99 0.36
CA GLU A 559 -38.63 4.28 0.80
C GLU A 559 -39.01 3.14 -0.16
N ASN A 560 -39.58 2.07 0.39
CA ASN A 560 -40.11 0.89 -0.32
C ASN A 560 -39.07 0.14 -1.17
N THR A 561 -37.78 0.21 -0.82
CA THR A 561 -36.71 -0.56 -1.48
C THR A 561 -36.47 -1.90 -0.78
N THR A 562 -36.14 -2.92 -1.58
CA THR A 562 -35.73 -4.25 -1.08
C THR A 562 -34.32 -4.56 -1.53
N PHE A 563 -33.47 -5.04 -0.62
CA PHE A 563 -32.12 -5.50 -0.91
C PHE A 563 -32.00 -7.02 -0.68
N PRO A 564 -31.45 -7.78 -1.63
CA PRO A 564 -31.28 -9.23 -1.50
C PRO A 564 -30.17 -9.59 -0.49
N PRO A 565 -30.10 -10.86 -0.04
CA PRO A 565 -29.06 -11.30 0.88
C PRO A 565 -27.66 -11.00 0.35
N PHE A 566 -26.69 -10.83 1.25
CA PHE A 566 -25.28 -10.58 0.92
C PHE A 566 -25.00 -9.25 0.19
N SER A 567 -25.92 -8.28 0.19
CA SER A 567 -25.69 -6.99 -0.47
C SER A 567 -24.84 -6.04 0.38
N VAL A 568 -23.86 -5.38 -0.22
CA VAL A 568 -23.25 -4.14 0.31
C VAL A 568 -23.96 -2.93 -0.30
N ILE A 569 -24.50 -2.08 0.57
CA ILE A 569 -25.42 -1.00 0.24
C ILE A 569 -24.76 0.32 0.64
N GLY A 570 -24.62 1.26 -0.30
CA GLY A 570 -23.94 2.53 -0.05
C GLY A 570 -24.55 3.71 -0.79
N GLY A 571 -24.47 4.90 -0.19
CA GLY A 571 -24.73 6.18 -0.84
C GLY A 571 -26.05 6.85 -0.44
N ASN A 572 -26.29 8.03 -1.03
CA ASN A 572 -27.49 8.83 -0.84
C ASN A 572 -27.92 9.40 -2.21
N PRO A 573 -28.93 8.81 -2.90
CA PRO A 573 -29.70 7.63 -2.48
C PRO A 573 -28.86 6.34 -2.54
N ALA A 574 -29.19 5.39 -1.66
CA ALA A 574 -28.49 4.11 -1.57
C ALA A 574 -28.64 3.24 -2.82
N LYS A 575 -27.55 2.56 -3.20
CA LYS A 575 -27.52 1.51 -4.23
C LYS A 575 -26.68 0.33 -3.75
N ILE A 576 -26.84 -0.82 -4.40
CA ILE A 576 -25.90 -1.94 -4.22
C ILE A 576 -24.55 -1.51 -4.81
N VAL A 577 -23.51 -1.52 -3.98
CA VAL A 577 -22.12 -1.24 -4.36
C VAL A 577 -21.26 -2.51 -4.37
N GLY A 578 -21.84 -3.64 -3.93
CA GLY A 578 -21.52 -5.00 -4.35
C GLY A 578 -21.92 -6.03 -3.29
N GLU A 579 -21.07 -7.00 -2.95
CA GLU A 579 -21.47 -8.20 -2.18
C GLU A 579 -20.59 -8.47 -0.96
N THR A 580 -21.20 -8.88 0.15
CA THR A 580 -20.49 -9.32 1.36
C THR A 580 -19.89 -10.72 1.13
N PRO A 581 -18.79 -11.07 1.82
CA PRO A 581 -18.16 -12.38 1.65
C PRO A 581 -19.03 -13.53 2.15
N LYS A 582 -18.81 -14.75 1.66
CA LYS A 582 -19.63 -15.92 2.02
C LYS A 582 -19.60 -16.25 3.52
N ASN A 583 -18.53 -15.90 4.22
CA ASN A 583 -18.36 -16.11 5.67
C ASN A 583 -18.89 -14.94 6.52
N PHE A 584 -19.55 -13.93 5.92
CA PHE A 584 -20.04 -12.74 6.63
C PHE A 584 -20.94 -13.06 7.82
N GLN A 585 -21.73 -14.13 7.74
CA GLN A 585 -22.53 -14.62 8.86
C GLN A 585 -21.66 -14.93 10.10
N TYR A 586 -20.55 -15.66 9.93
CA TYR A 586 -19.64 -16.00 11.02
C TYR A 586 -18.99 -14.74 11.61
N MET A 587 -18.59 -13.82 10.74
CA MET A 587 -18.01 -12.53 11.15
C MET A 587 -18.98 -11.71 12.03
N MET A 588 -20.26 -11.65 11.65
CA MET A 588 -21.29 -10.94 12.42
C MET A 588 -21.58 -11.61 13.76
N ILE A 589 -21.58 -12.96 13.81
CA ILE A 589 -21.75 -13.72 15.05
C ILE A 589 -20.61 -13.40 16.01
N GLU A 590 -19.37 -13.54 15.55
CA GLU A 590 -18.18 -13.27 16.35
C GLU A 590 -18.17 -11.83 16.88
N MET A 591 -18.35 -10.84 16.00
CA MET A 591 -18.34 -9.43 16.37
C MET A 591 -19.45 -9.07 17.37
N THR A 592 -20.70 -9.49 17.15
CA THR A 592 -21.82 -9.11 18.03
C THR A 592 -21.77 -9.79 19.39
N GLN A 593 -21.32 -11.05 19.43
CA GLN A 593 -21.14 -11.78 20.68
C GLN A 593 -19.94 -11.24 21.47
N GLU A 594 -18.81 -11.02 20.81
CA GLU A 594 -17.63 -10.41 21.42
C GLU A 594 -17.94 -9.01 21.95
N PHE A 595 -18.67 -8.18 21.20
CA PHE A 595 -19.13 -6.88 21.68
C PHE A 595 -19.97 -7.02 22.95
N TYR A 596 -20.92 -7.96 22.98
CA TYR A 596 -21.74 -8.20 24.17
C TYR A 596 -20.89 -8.71 25.35
N GLU A 597 -19.89 -9.56 25.13
CA GLU A 597 -18.99 -10.03 26.19
C GLU A 597 -18.06 -8.95 26.71
N LYS A 598 -17.59 -8.05 25.84
CA LYS A 598 -16.68 -6.95 26.15
C LYS A 598 -17.39 -5.69 26.65
N PHE A 599 -18.69 -5.55 26.44
CA PHE A 599 -19.50 -4.48 27.02
C PHE A 599 -19.88 -4.83 28.46
N THR A 600 -18.99 -4.59 29.43
CA THR A 600 -19.16 -5.04 30.81
C THR A 600 -19.39 -3.90 31.78
N ALA A 601 -20.16 -4.16 32.85
CA ALA A 601 -20.30 -3.20 33.93
C ALA A 601 -18.96 -3.03 34.66
N ARG A 602 -18.58 -1.80 35.02
CA ARG A 602 -17.41 -1.54 35.89
C ARG A 602 -17.61 -2.26 37.22
N SER A 603 -16.68 -3.13 37.61
CA SER A 603 -16.62 -3.67 38.96
C SER A 603 -15.95 -2.66 39.89
N VAL A 604 -16.39 -2.62 41.16
CA VAL A 604 -15.75 -1.80 42.20
C VAL A 604 -14.28 -2.23 42.31
N GLY A 605 -13.34 -1.35 41.91
CA GLY A 605 -11.89 -1.57 42.05
C GLY A 605 -11.07 -1.72 40.75
N GLN A 606 -11.63 -1.53 39.56
CA GLN A 606 -10.83 -1.41 38.32
C GLN A 606 -10.64 0.08 37.96
N LEU A 607 -9.38 0.52 37.91
CA LEU A 607 -8.95 1.88 37.48
C LEU A 607 -9.14 2.06 35.98
#